data_AF-A0A2W4PS93-F1
#
_entry.id   AF-A0A2W4PS93-F1
#
_cell.length_a   1.000
_cell.length_b   1.000
_cell.length_c   1.000
_cell.angle_alpha   90.00
_cell.angle_beta   90.00
_cell.angle_gamma   90.00
#
_symmetry.space_group_name_H-M   'P 1'
#
loop_
_entity.id
_entity.type
_entity.pdbx_description
1 polymer ?
#
loop_
_entity_poly.entity_id
_entity_poly.type
_entity_poly.pdbx_seq_one_letter_code
_entity_poly.pdbx_strand_id
1 'polypeptide(L)'
;EGGGDFGPGRAARDGGFARGSRVATPEQFRALFDLVRDRAAGAAAAILAGEIGARPYRLGDQTPCPYCVYRPVCQFDPRFPGHRYRDLAPLRDPDVLARLAGSHPAAEAAAAAREEVQDAP
;
A
#
# COMPACT_ATOMS: atom_id res chain seq x y z
N GLU A 1 13.87 19.75 -26.66
CA GLU A 1 15.16 19.35 -26.07
C GLU A 1 15.38 20.25 -24.86
N GLY A 2 15.61 19.85 -23.62
CA GLY A 2 15.79 18.57 -22.96
C GLY A 2 15.90 18.95 -21.48
N GLY A 3 14.77 19.04 -20.79
CA GLY A 3 14.72 19.49 -19.40
C GLY A 3 15.10 18.35 -18.46
N GLY A 4 16.40 18.10 -18.34
CA GLY A 4 16.93 17.16 -17.38
C GLY A 4 18.31 17.59 -16.96
N ASP A 5 18.53 17.64 -15.65
CA ASP A 5 19.78 17.09 -15.15
C ASP A 5 19.48 16.35 -13.83
N PHE A 6 19.47 15.02 -13.96
CA PHE A 6 19.45 13.97 -12.92
C PHE A 6 18.23 13.72 -11.99
N GLY A 7 17.06 14.36 -12.14
CA GLY A 7 15.87 13.99 -11.33
C GLY A 7 14.51 14.55 -11.76
N PRO A 8 13.38 14.06 -11.21
CA PRO A 8 12.01 14.47 -11.59
C PRO A 8 11.61 15.87 -11.08
N GLY A 9 12.54 16.59 -10.43
CA GLY A 9 12.34 17.93 -9.92
C GLY A 9 12.63 18.99 -10.98
N ARG A 10 11.71 19.95 -11.16
CA ARG A 10 12.00 21.18 -11.90
C ARG A 10 12.24 22.29 -10.90
N ALA A 11 13.35 23.01 -11.05
CA ALA A 11 13.60 24.22 -10.28
C ALA A 11 12.57 25.29 -10.66
N ALA A 12 11.97 25.92 -9.65
CA ALA A 12 11.17 27.12 -9.80
C ALA A 12 12.07 28.36 -9.79
N ARG A 13 11.55 29.49 -10.29
CA ARG A 13 12.32 30.74 -10.40
C ARG A 13 12.71 31.34 -9.03
N ASP A 14 12.06 30.89 -7.96
CA ASP A 14 12.26 31.28 -6.57
C ASP A 14 13.26 30.40 -5.81
N GLY A 15 13.92 29.44 -6.49
CA GLY A 15 14.85 28.50 -5.87
C GLY A 15 14.18 27.28 -5.21
N GLY A 16 12.85 27.19 -5.26
CA GLY A 16 12.08 26.01 -4.84
C GLY A 16 11.85 24.99 -5.97
N PHE A 17 10.93 24.05 -5.76
CA PHE A 17 10.48 23.13 -6.80
C PHE A 17 9.18 23.61 -7.44
N ALA A 18 9.05 23.45 -8.76
CA ALA A 18 7.82 23.78 -9.48
C ALA A 18 6.65 22.90 -9.01
N ARG A 19 5.41 23.43 -9.04
CA ARG A 19 4.14 22.81 -8.59
C ARG A 19 3.77 21.45 -9.22
N GLY A 20 4.56 20.91 -10.14
CA GLY A 20 4.38 19.58 -10.74
C GLY A 20 5.59 18.65 -10.55
N SER A 21 6.53 19.03 -9.68
CA SER A 21 7.69 18.19 -9.34
C SER A 21 7.26 17.08 -8.40
N ARG A 22 7.66 15.84 -8.68
CA ARG A 22 7.42 14.70 -7.78
C ARG A 22 8.50 14.68 -6.71
N VAL A 23 8.35 15.55 -5.71
CA VAL A 23 9.29 15.73 -4.61
C VAL A 23 8.60 15.54 -3.27
N ALA A 24 9.29 14.93 -2.31
CA ALA A 24 8.82 14.73 -0.94
C ALA A 24 9.90 15.21 0.04
N THR A 25 9.49 15.68 1.22
CA THR A 25 10.42 16.15 2.26
C THR A 25 11.10 14.96 2.97
N PRO A 26 12.24 15.16 3.64
CA PRO A 26 12.87 14.11 4.45
C PRO A 26 11.93 13.48 5.48
N GLU A 27 11.05 14.28 6.09
CA GLU A 27 10.06 13.81 7.07
C GLU A 27 9.01 12.92 6.42
N GLN A 28 8.53 13.29 5.23
CA GLN A 28 7.61 12.48 4.44
C GLN A 28 8.24 11.15 4.02
N PHE A 29 9.53 11.16 3.65
CA PHE A 29 10.27 9.93 3.38
C PHE A 29 10.40 9.04 4.60
N ARG A 30 10.73 9.60 5.77
CA ARG A 30 10.79 8.85 7.03
C ARG A 30 9.45 8.16 7.34
N ALA A 31 8.34 8.89 7.26
CA ALA A 31 7.01 8.32 7.49
C ALA A 31 6.67 7.18 6.50
N LEU A 32 7.11 7.30 5.24
CA LEU A 32 6.95 6.24 4.25
C LEU A 32 7.76 4.99 4.62
N PHE A 33 9.01 5.15 5.06
CA PHE A 33 9.85 4.04 5.49
C PHE A 33 9.29 3.34 6.73
N ASP A 34 8.77 4.09 7.70
CA ASP A 34 8.15 3.53 8.89
C ASP A 34 6.91 2.70 8.51
N LEU A 35 6.07 3.20 7.59
CA LEU A 35 4.96 2.40 7.06
C LEU A 35 5.46 1.10 6.39
N VAL A 36 6.50 1.16 5.57
CA VAL A 36 7.04 -0.04 4.90
C VAL A 36 7.52 -1.06 5.93
N ARG A 37 8.19 -0.62 6.99
CA ARG A 37 8.63 -1.50 8.09
C ARG A 37 7.44 -2.16 8.79
N ASP A 38 6.41 -1.39 9.11
CA ASP A 38 5.18 -1.92 9.73
C ASP A 38 4.48 -2.94 8.83
N ARG A 39 4.39 -2.66 7.52
CA ARG A 39 3.77 -3.58 6.55
C ARG A 39 4.57 -4.86 6.38
N ALA A 40 5.90 -4.77 6.36
CA ALA A 40 6.77 -5.94 6.28
C ALA A 40 6.64 -6.80 7.54
N ALA A 41 6.67 -6.19 8.73
CA ALA A 41 6.49 -6.90 10.00
C ALA A 41 5.11 -7.57 10.09
N GLY A 42 4.04 -6.87 9.71
CA GLY A 42 2.68 -7.41 9.67
C GLY A 42 2.54 -8.58 8.69
N ALA A 43 3.13 -8.48 7.50
CA ALA A 43 3.14 -9.57 6.52
C ALA A 43 3.88 -10.81 7.06
N ALA A 44 5.04 -10.62 7.69
CA ALA A 44 5.79 -11.71 8.31
C ALA A 44 4.99 -12.39 9.42
N ALA A 45 4.33 -11.61 10.29
CA ALA A 45 3.48 -12.16 11.35
C ALA A 45 2.31 -12.98 10.79
N ALA A 46 1.63 -12.50 9.75
CA ALA A 46 0.54 -13.23 9.11
C ALA A 46 1.02 -14.55 8.47
N ILE A 47 2.18 -14.54 7.82
CA ILE A 47 2.79 -15.77 7.27
C ILE A 47 3.08 -16.77 8.38
N LEU A 48 3.66 -16.33 9.50
CA LEU A 48 3.96 -17.19 10.65
C LEU A 48 2.70 -17.73 11.34
N ALA A 49 1.60 -16.97 11.30
CA ALA A 49 0.30 -17.42 11.80
C ALA A 49 -0.41 -18.42 10.86
N GLY A 50 0.15 -18.69 9.68
CA GLY A 50 -0.46 -19.60 8.70
C GLY A 50 -1.57 -18.99 7.86
N GLU A 51 -1.64 -17.66 7.76
CA GLU A 51 -2.60 -16.96 6.90
C GLU A 51 -2.26 -17.17 5.41
N ILE A 52 -2.97 -18.11 4.77
CA ILE A 52 -2.76 -18.50 3.35
C ILE A 52 -3.95 -18.16 2.44
N GLY A 53 -4.93 -17.40 2.92
CA GLY A 53 -6.17 -17.11 2.19
C GLY A 53 -5.94 -16.32 0.89
N ALA A 54 -6.53 -16.79 -0.22
CA ALA A 54 -6.47 -16.09 -1.50
C ALA A 54 -7.39 -14.85 -1.52
N ARG A 55 -6.82 -13.67 -1.22
CA ARG A 55 -7.53 -12.38 -1.16
C ARG A 55 -6.89 -11.35 -2.13
N PRO A 56 -7.00 -11.54 -3.47
CA PRO A 56 -6.43 -10.62 -4.44
C PRO A 56 -7.04 -9.22 -4.33
N TYR A 57 -6.23 -8.18 -4.55
CA TYR A 57 -6.74 -6.81 -4.56
C TYR A 57 -7.40 -6.48 -5.90
N ARG A 58 -8.26 -5.45 -5.88
CA ARG A 58 -8.77 -4.76 -7.07
C ARG A 58 -8.59 -3.27 -6.90
N LEU A 59 -7.89 -2.63 -7.83
CA LEU A 59 -7.65 -1.19 -7.85
C LEU A 59 -8.17 -0.62 -9.17
N GLY A 60 -9.36 -0.04 -9.14
CA GLY A 60 -10.11 0.22 -10.37
C GLY A 60 -10.29 -1.08 -11.15
N ASP A 61 -9.83 -1.10 -12.40
CA ASP A 61 -9.87 -2.29 -13.27
C ASP A 61 -8.65 -3.20 -13.14
N GLN A 62 -7.68 -2.84 -12.28
CA GLN A 62 -6.44 -3.60 -12.13
C GLN A 62 -6.57 -4.68 -11.07
N THR A 63 -6.14 -5.89 -11.41
CA THR A 63 -6.06 -7.03 -10.50
C THR A 63 -4.73 -7.77 -10.72
N PRO A 64 -4.20 -8.50 -9.71
CA PRO A 64 -2.96 -9.27 -9.86
C PRO A 64 -3.17 -10.61 -10.58
N CYS A 65 -4.42 -11.11 -10.65
CA CYS A 65 -4.76 -12.42 -11.18
C CYS A 65 -4.30 -12.72 -12.62
N PRO A 66 -4.23 -11.75 -13.56
CA PRO A 66 -3.70 -11.98 -14.91
C PRO A 66 -2.21 -12.31 -14.94
N TYR A 67 -1.44 -11.88 -13.91
CA TYR A 67 0.00 -12.06 -13.82
C TYR A 67 0.42 -13.18 -12.84
N CYS A 68 -0.54 -13.82 -12.18
CA CYS A 68 -0.28 -14.81 -11.13
C CYS A 68 -0.06 -16.22 -11.72
N VAL A 69 1.12 -16.78 -11.52
CA VAL A 69 1.47 -18.15 -11.95
C VAL A 69 0.70 -19.25 -11.19
N TYR A 70 0.17 -18.94 -10.01
CA TYR A 70 -0.58 -19.88 -9.16
C TYR A 70 -2.09 -19.85 -9.40
N ARG A 71 -2.56 -19.12 -10.42
CA ARG A 71 -3.99 -19.03 -10.76
C ARG A 71 -4.68 -20.39 -10.93
N PRO A 72 -4.08 -21.41 -11.58
CA PRO A 72 -4.73 -22.73 -11.71
C PRO A 72 -4.92 -23.46 -10.37
N VAL A 73 -4.13 -23.12 -9.36
CA VAL A 73 -4.12 -23.81 -8.06
C VAL A 73 -4.97 -23.07 -7.02
N CYS A 74 -5.03 -21.73 -7.06
CA CYS A 74 -5.69 -20.96 -6.01
C CYS A 74 -7.23 -21.06 -6.02
N GLN A 75 -7.83 -21.48 -7.15
CA GLN A 75 -9.28 -21.65 -7.34
C GLN A 75 -10.12 -20.41 -6.95
N PHE A 76 -9.51 -19.22 -6.93
CA PHE A 76 -10.22 -17.99 -6.58
C PHE A 76 -11.28 -17.66 -7.65
N ASP A 77 -12.54 -17.63 -7.25
CA ASP A 77 -13.65 -17.24 -8.11
C ASP A 77 -14.66 -16.38 -7.33
N PRO A 78 -14.83 -15.10 -7.70
CA PRO A 78 -15.68 -14.15 -6.97
C PRO A 78 -17.18 -14.51 -7.00
N ARG A 79 -17.60 -15.49 -7.80
CA ARG A 79 -18.98 -16.00 -7.82
C ARG A 79 -19.27 -16.89 -6.62
N PHE A 80 -18.25 -17.43 -5.96
CA PHE A 80 -18.41 -18.31 -4.81
C PHE A 80 -18.38 -17.52 -3.50
N PRO A 81 -19.26 -17.88 -2.53
CA PRO A 81 -19.22 -17.29 -1.19
C PRO A 81 -17.84 -17.45 -0.54
N GLY A 82 -17.35 -16.40 0.11
CA GLY A 82 -16.03 -16.38 0.76
C GLY A 82 -14.88 -15.93 -0.14
N HIS A 83 -15.06 -15.93 -1.47
CA HIS A 83 -14.07 -15.41 -2.42
C HIS A 83 -14.43 -13.97 -2.80
N ARG A 84 -13.69 -13.00 -2.25
CA ARG A 84 -13.92 -11.58 -2.54
C ARG A 84 -12.60 -10.88 -2.86
N TYR A 85 -12.67 -9.94 -3.79
CA TYR A 85 -11.57 -9.01 -4.01
C TYR A 85 -11.45 -8.06 -2.82
N ARG A 86 -10.22 -7.66 -2.50
CA ARG A 86 -9.96 -6.52 -1.62
C ARG A 86 -9.96 -5.25 -2.45
N ASP A 87 -11.07 -4.52 -2.43
CA ASP A 87 -11.22 -3.27 -3.16
C ASP A 87 -10.35 -2.16 -2.55
N LEU A 88 -9.49 -1.57 -3.38
CA LEU A 88 -8.60 -0.47 -3.03
C LEU A 88 -9.07 0.80 -3.73
N ALA A 89 -9.23 1.87 -2.96
CA ALA A 89 -9.51 3.19 -3.52
C ALA A 89 -8.23 3.79 -4.12
N PRO A 90 -8.28 4.39 -5.32
CA PRO A 90 -7.14 5.13 -5.86
C PRO A 90 -6.88 6.37 -4.99
N LEU A 91 -5.63 6.55 -4.59
CA LEU A 91 -5.18 7.71 -3.82
C LEU A 91 -4.16 8.49 -4.65
N ARG A 92 -4.20 9.81 -4.55
CA ARG A 92 -3.16 10.68 -5.14
C ARG A 92 -2.02 10.81 -4.14
N ASP A 93 -0.80 10.99 -4.64
CA ASP A 93 0.41 11.21 -3.84
C ASP A 93 0.23 12.18 -2.66
N PRO A 94 -0.34 13.40 -2.82
CA PRO A 94 -0.55 14.30 -1.69
C PRO A 94 -1.52 13.75 -0.63
N ASP A 95 -2.53 12.99 -1.05
CA ASP A 95 -3.51 12.38 -0.13
C ASP A 95 -2.84 11.24 0.67
N VAL A 96 -1.95 10.46 0.03
CA VAL A 96 -1.15 9.43 0.70
C VAL A 96 -0.20 10.04 1.72
N LEU A 97 0.52 11.10 1.34
CA LEU A 97 1.46 11.79 2.24
C LEU A 97 0.74 12.46 3.42
N ALA A 98 -0.42 13.06 3.19
CA ALA A 98 -1.26 13.60 4.26
C ALA A 98 -1.73 12.51 5.22
N ARG A 99 -2.12 11.33 4.69
CA ARG A 99 -2.51 10.17 5.50
C ARG A 99 -1.37 9.59 6.33
N LEU A 100 -0.15 9.61 5.79
CA LEU A 100 1.06 9.21 6.53
C LEU A 100 1.39 10.18 7.67
N ALA A 101 1.14 11.48 7.47
CA ALA A 101 1.40 12.51 8.47
C ALA A 101 0.35 12.59 9.59
N GLY A 102 -0.93 12.28 9.28
CA GLY A 102 -2.05 12.50 10.20
C GLY A 102 -2.24 11.44 11.29
N SER A 103 -1.80 10.21 11.08
CA SER A 103 -2.06 9.08 11.99
C SER A 103 -1.56 7.79 11.33
N HIS A 104 -0.74 6.97 12.00
CA HIS A 104 -0.38 5.62 11.55
C HIS A 104 -1.62 4.70 11.60
N PRO A 105 -2.36 4.49 10.49
CA PRO A 105 -3.56 3.65 10.50
C PRO A 105 -3.17 2.16 10.39
N ALA A 106 -1.88 1.87 10.16
CA ALA A 106 -1.32 0.53 10.16
C ALA A 106 -1.12 0.01 11.59
N ALA A 107 -0.82 0.88 12.55
CA ALA A 107 -0.79 0.54 13.97
C ALA A 107 -2.20 0.22 14.49
N GLU A 108 -3.22 0.99 14.08
CA GLU A 108 -4.62 0.71 14.41
C GLU A 108 -5.18 -0.54 13.69
N ALA A 109 -4.84 -0.78 12.42
CA ALA A 109 -5.25 -2.00 11.71
C ALA A 109 -4.52 -3.26 12.24
N ALA A 110 -3.26 -3.14 12.67
CA ALA A 110 -2.54 -4.22 13.34
C ALA A 110 -3.04 -4.42 14.79
N ALA A 111 -3.55 -3.38 15.46
CA ALA A 111 -4.21 -3.50 16.76
C ALA A 111 -5.60 -4.14 16.64
N ALA A 112 -6.40 -3.76 15.63
CA ALA A 112 -7.70 -4.38 15.36
C ALA A 112 -7.56 -5.87 15.00
N ALA A 113 -6.54 -6.25 14.23
CA ALA A 113 -6.24 -7.65 13.93
C ALA A 113 -5.70 -8.44 15.15
N ARG A 114 -5.20 -7.77 16.19
CA ARG A 114 -4.77 -8.42 17.44
C ARG A 114 -5.94 -8.71 18.37
N GLU A 115 -6.98 -7.87 18.37
CA GLU A 115 -8.17 -8.06 19.19
C GLU A 115 -9.05 -9.22 18.70
N GLU A 116 -9.18 -9.43 17.38
CA GLU A 116 -9.92 -10.57 16.81
C GLU A 116 -9.23 -11.93 17.03
N VAL A 117 -7.90 -11.95 17.21
CA VAL A 117 -7.14 -13.19 17.47
C VAL A 117 -7.18 -13.60 18.94
N GLN A 118 -7.50 -12.68 19.85
CA GLN A 118 -7.44 -12.90 21.31
C GLN A 118 -8.77 -13.42 21.90
N ASP A 119 -9.84 -13.46 21.09
CA ASP A 119 -11.19 -13.96 21.43
C ASP A 119 -11.62 -15.15 20.55
N ALA A 120 -10.67 -15.78 19.85
CA ALA A 120 -10.89 -17.06 19.17
C ALA A 120 -10.78 -18.20 20.21
N PRO A 121 -11.76 -19.11 20.31
CA PRO A 121 -11.78 -20.18 21.31
C PRO A 121 -10.65 -21.21 21.14
#